data_AF-A0AA39YHD2-F1
#
_entry.id   AF-A0AA39YHD2-F1
#
_cell.length_a   1.000
_cell.length_b   1.000
_cell.length_c   1.000
_cell.angle_alpha   90.00
_cell.angle_beta   90.00
_cell.angle_gamma   90.00
#
_symmetry.space_group_name_H-M   'P 1'
#
loop_
_entity.id
_entity.type
_entity.pdbx_description
1 polymer ?
#
loop_
_entity_poly.entity_id
_entity_poly.type
_entity_poly.pdbx_seq_one_letter_code
_entity_poly.pdbx_strand_id
1 'polypeptide(L)'
;IRLLRVRPSLSLTAPIECTMCTDSFDANSFTGTVSGIPYSAISYRWSEERAEETIFIDGRTFKVHRNVYEILRYHRPFWGAAFIWIDAICINQADDMEKEVQVPLMRSIYEHSLTVECW
;
A
#
# COMPACT_ATOMS: atom_id res chain seq x y z
N ILE A 1 -3.94 10.33 3.35
CA ILE A 1 -3.88 8.95 2.81
C ILE A 1 -2.94 8.11 3.65
N ARG A 2 -3.13 6.79 3.66
CA ARG A 2 -2.16 5.85 4.22
C ARG A 2 -1.31 5.28 3.09
N LEU A 3 0.00 5.19 3.32
CA LEU A 3 0.96 4.56 2.42
C LEU A 3 1.66 3.43 3.17
N LEU A 4 1.90 2.34 2.48
CA LEU A 4 2.64 1.21 3.00
C LEU A 4 4.10 1.33 2.60
N ARG A 5 4.99 1.47 3.58
CA ARG A 5 6.43 1.45 3.35
C ARG A 5 6.94 0.01 3.48
N VAL A 6 7.31 -0.61 2.36
CA VAL A 6 7.89 -1.96 2.33
C VAL A 6 9.37 -1.90 2.71
N ARG A 7 9.77 -2.65 3.74
CA ARG A 7 11.16 -2.67 4.23
C ARG A 7 12.05 -3.56 3.36
N PRO A 8 13.32 -3.15 3.16
CA PRO A 8 14.23 -3.88 2.30
C PRO A 8 14.64 -5.22 2.92
N SER A 9 15.12 -6.14 2.08
CA SER A 9 15.83 -7.33 2.55
C SER A 9 16.69 -7.92 1.46
N LEU A 10 17.83 -8.46 1.88
CA LEU A 10 18.73 -9.23 1.03
C LEU A 10 18.26 -10.68 0.83
N SER A 11 17.36 -11.17 1.69
CA SER A 11 16.83 -12.53 1.61
C SER A 11 15.47 -12.56 0.93
N LEU A 12 15.38 -13.35 -0.15
CA LEU A 12 14.15 -13.66 -0.89
C LEU A 12 13.14 -14.51 -0.09
N THR A 13 13.55 -15.07 1.04
CA THR A 13 12.68 -15.88 1.91
C THR A 13 12.36 -15.20 3.24
N ALA A 14 13.05 -14.11 3.58
CA ALA A 14 12.75 -13.36 4.80
C ALA A 14 11.30 -12.87 4.80
N PRO A 15 10.62 -12.80 5.96
CA PRO A 15 9.27 -12.27 6.04
C PRO A 15 9.16 -10.85 5.47
N ILE A 16 7.99 -10.50 4.94
CA ILE A 16 7.71 -9.14 4.48
C ILE A 16 7.40 -8.29 5.70
N GLU A 17 8.20 -7.24 5.88
CA GLU A 17 8.00 -6.24 6.92
C GLU A 17 7.67 -4.90 6.29
N CYS A 18 6.67 -4.24 6.83
CA CYS A 18 6.17 -2.95 6.38
C CYS A 18 5.96 -2.02 7.57
N THR A 19 5.94 -0.73 7.30
CA THR A 19 5.47 0.28 8.27
C THR A 19 4.37 1.10 7.65
N MET A 20 3.32 1.40 8.43
CA MET A 20 2.24 2.25 7.96
C MET A 20 2.64 3.72 8.11
N CYS A 21 2.51 4.49 7.03
CA CYS A 21 2.75 5.93 7.05
C CYS A 21 1.44 6.65 6.73
N THR A 22 0.98 7.51 7.63
CA THR A 22 -0.18 8.38 7.37
C THR A 22 0.33 9.75 6.93
N ASP A 23 -0.21 10.24 5.82
CA ASP A 23 0.09 11.56 5.30
C ASP A 23 -1.21 12.35 5.10
N SER A 24 -1.17 13.67 5.28
CA SER A 24 -2.28 14.55 4.91
C SER A 24 -2.37 14.59 3.39
N PHE A 25 -3.52 14.25 2.82
CA PHE A 25 -3.73 14.37 1.38
C PHE A 25 -4.38 15.73 1.11
N ASP A 26 -3.65 16.62 0.44
CA ASP A 26 -4.11 17.94 0.02
C ASP A 26 -4.15 17.94 -1.50
N ALA A 27 -5.37 17.75 -2.01
CA ALA A 27 -5.67 17.73 -3.43
C ALA A 27 -5.41 19.11 -4.10
N ASN A 28 -5.17 20.18 -3.34
CA ASN A 28 -4.88 21.52 -3.85
C ASN A 28 -3.37 21.84 -3.91
N SER A 29 -2.48 20.94 -3.46
CA SER A 29 -1.04 21.11 -3.64
C SER A 29 -0.68 21.01 -5.12
N PHE A 30 0.11 21.95 -5.63
CA PHE A 30 0.49 22.07 -7.06
C PHE A 30 1.28 20.86 -7.60
N THR A 31 1.71 19.95 -6.72
CA THR A 31 2.38 18.67 -7.05
C THR A 31 1.54 17.43 -6.71
N GLY A 32 0.31 17.58 -6.21
CA GLY A 32 -0.53 16.44 -5.85
C GLY A 32 -0.05 15.60 -4.66
N THR A 33 1.05 16.02 -4.03
CA THR A 33 1.68 15.35 -2.90
C THR A 33 1.94 16.38 -1.82
N VAL A 34 1.70 16.03 -0.56
CA VAL A 34 1.83 16.96 0.57
C VAL A 34 3.08 16.73 1.40
N SER A 35 3.71 15.55 1.29
CA SER A 35 5.06 15.28 1.84
C SER A 35 6.13 15.07 0.74
N GLY A 36 5.72 15.02 -0.53
CA GLY A 36 6.63 14.70 -1.64
C GLY A 36 7.18 13.27 -1.58
N ILE A 37 6.52 12.36 -0.83
CA ILE A 37 6.89 10.94 -0.83
C ILE A 37 6.42 10.33 -2.15
N PRO A 38 7.32 9.94 -3.07
CA PRO A 38 6.92 9.24 -4.27
C PRO A 38 6.43 7.83 -3.90
N TYR A 39 5.29 7.43 -4.46
CA TYR A 39 4.70 6.11 -4.22
C TYR A 39 4.11 5.52 -5.50
N SER A 40 4.07 4.20 -5.59
CA SER A 40 3.33 3.47 -6.62
C SER A 40 1.90 3.21 -6.15
N ALA A 41 0.88 3.49 -6.96
CA ALA A 41 -0.48 3.00 -6.73
C ALA A 41 -0.68 1.66 -7.45
N ILE A 42 -1.17 0.66 -6.75
CA ILE A 42 -1.34 -0.69 -7.29
C ILE A 42 -2.80 -0.92 -7.67
N SER A 43 -3.04 -1.17 -8.96
CA SER A 43 -4.31 -1.64 -9.49
C SER A 43 -4.23 -3.14 -9.71
N TYR A 44 -5.07 -3.91 -9.03
CA TYR A 44 -5.00 -5.37 -9.04
C TYR A 44 -6.39 -5.97 -8.87
N ARG A 45 -6.55 -7.22 -9.30
CA ARG A 45 -7.78 -7.97 -9.06
C ARG A 45 -7.84 -8.38 -7.58
N TRP A 46 -8.94 -8.07 -6.90
CA TRP A 46 -9.19 -8.59 -5.56
C TRP A 46 -9.41 -10.11 -5.58
N SER A 47 -8.90 -10.80 -4.56
CA SER A 47 -9.07 -12.26 -4.43
C SER A 47 -10.28 -12.55 -3.54
N GLU A 48 -11.06 -13.56 -3.93
CA GLU A 48 -12.16 -14.12 -3.13
C GLU A 48 -11.68 -15.24 -2.19
N GLU A 49 -10.43 -15.68 -2.35
CA GLU A 49 -9.82 -16.68 -1.48
C GLU A 49 -9.57 -16.14 -0.08
N ARG A 50 -9.38 -17.01 0.90
CA ARG A 50 -9.08 -16.56 2.26
C ARG A 50 -7.71 -15.86 2.32
N ALA A 51 -7.62 -14.79 3.11
CA ALA A 51 -6.34 -14.18 3.45
C ALA A 51 -5.54 -15.11 4.37
N GLU A 52 -4.51 -15.76 3.82
CA GLU A 52 -3.71 -16.76 4.52
C GLU A 52 -2.25 -16.34 4.70
N GLU A 53 -1.75 -15.50 3.79
CA GLU A 53 -0.36 -15.04 3.80
C GLU A 53 -0.12 -14.04 4.91
N THR A 54 1.10 -14.07 5.46
CA THR A 54 1.45 -13.28 6.64
C THR A 54 2.51 -12.25 6.32
N ILE A 55 2.21 -11.00 6.64
CA ILE A 55 3.17 -9.90 6.64
C ILE A 55 3.20 -9.26 8.03
N PHE A 56 4.18 -8.41 8.26
CA PHE A 56 4.29 -7.62 9.48
C PHE A 56 4.10 -6.14 9.16
N ILE A 57 3.14 -5.49 9.80
CA ILE A 57 2.92 -4.04 9.70
C ILE A 57 3.17 -3.45 11.09
N ASP A 58 4.16 -2.57 11.22
CA ASP A 58 4.54 -1.95 12.50
C ASP A 58 4.80 -2.98 13.62
N GLY A 59 5.45 -4.10 13.24
CA GLY A 59 5.78 -5.21 14.14
C GLY A 59 4.59 -6.12 14.50
N ARG A 60 3.38 -5.87 13.97
CA ARG A 60 2.19 -6.69 14.20
C ARG A 60 1.90 -7.57 13.00
N THR A 61 1.44 -8.79 13.27
CA THR A 61 0.99 -9.72 12.24
C THR A 61 -0.24 -9.17 11.51
N PHE A 62 -0.20 -9.19 10.18
CA PHE A 62 -1.31 -8.82 9.33
C PHE A 62 -1.49 -9.88 8.24
N LYS A 63 -2.74 -10.32 8.02
CA LYS A 63 -3.08 -11.34 7.02
C LYS A 63 -3.47 -10.67 5.71
N VAL A 64 -2.92 -11.16 4.61
CA VAL A 64 -3.23 -10.69 3.25
C VAL A 64 -3.56 -11.85 2.33
N HIS A 65 -4.26 -11.55 1.24
CA HIS A 65 -4.46 -12.50 0.15
C HIS A 65 -3.13 -12.77 -0.56
N ARG A 66 -3.05 -13.93 -1.22
CA ARG A 66 -1.83 -14.38 -1.90
C ARG A 66 -1.34 -13.40 -2.98
N ASN A 67 -2.25 -12.89 -3.81
CA ASN A 67 -1.92 -11.88 -4.83
C ASN A 67 -1.31 -10.61 -4.21
N VAL A 68 -1.88 -10.12 -3.10
CA VAL A 68 -1.33 -8.97 -2.36
C VAL A 68 0.06 -9.29 -1.82
N TYR A 69 0.26 -10.48 -1.25
CA TYR A 69 1.58 -10.91 -0.78
C TYR A 69 2.62 -10.94 -1.92
N GLU A 70 2.25 -11.47 -3.08
CA GLU A 70 3.13 -11.54 -4.26
C GLU A 70 3.46 -10.14 -4.81
N ILE A 71 2.49 -9.22 -4.85
CA ILE A 71 2.71 -7.79 -5.13
C ILE A 71 3.73 -7.21 -4.15
N LEU A 72 3.49 -7.34 -2.84
CA LEU A 72 4.41 -6.81 -1.81
C LEU A 72 5.82 -7.40 -1.93
N ARG A 73 5.91 -8.68 -2.29
CA ARG A 73 7.18 -9.37 -2.53
C ARG A 73 7.92 -8.77 -3.72
N TYR A 74 7.22 -8.51 -4.81
CA TYR A 74 7.75 -7.89 -6.03
C TYR A 74 8.25 -6.47 -5.75
N HIS A 75 7.50 -5.68 -4.98
CA HIS A 75 7.86 -4.32 -4.59
C HIS A 75 8.91 -4.23 -3.48
N ARG A 76 9.38 -5.36 -2.94
CA ARG A 76 10.36 -5.35 -1.85
C ARG A 76 11.74 -4.98 -2.40
N PRO A 77 12.33 -3.85 -1.99
CA PRO A 77 13.63 -3.47 -2.51
C PRO A 77 14.75 -4.24 -1.80
N PHE A 78 15.91 -4.37 -2.46
CA PHE A 78 17.12 -4.87 -1.79
C PHE A 78 17.71 -3.86 -0.80
N TRP A 79 17.57 -2.56 -1.08
CA TRP A 79 18.09 -1.44 -0.30
C TRP A 79 17.10 -0.26 -0.31
N GLY A 80 17.12 0.60 0.70
CA GLY A 80 16.22 1.76 0.76
C GLY A 80 14.80 1.36 1.19
N ALA A 81 13.78 1.98 0.63
CA ALA A 81 12.38 1.63 0.90
C ALA A 81 11.51 1.93 -0.33
N ALA A 82 10.47 1.12 -0.52
CA ALA A 82 9.43 1.38 -1.51
C ALA A 82 8.16 1.82 -0.78
N PHE A 83 7.52 2.87 -1.28
CA PHE A 83 6.21 3.30 -0.81
C PHE A 83 5.17 2.88 -1.83
N ILE A 84 4.16 2.18 -1.36
CA ILE A 84 3.06 1.74 -2.21
C ILE A 84 1.73 2.13 -1.58
N TRP A 85 0.76 2.39 -2.42
CA TRP A 85 -0.64 2.43 -2.05
C TRP A 85 -1.34 1.21 -2.63
N ILE A 86 -1.95 0.41 -1.76
CA ILE A 86 -2.77 -0.74 -2.14
C ILE A 86 -4.01 -0.75 -1.24
N ASP A 87 -5.19 -0.69 -1.84
CA ASP A 87 -6.45 -0.48 -1.12
C ASP A 87 -6.71 -1.52 -0.01
N ALA A 88 -6.39 -2.81 -0.21
CA ALA A 88 -6.63 -3.86 0.78
C ALA A 88 -5.89 -3.65 2.11
N ILE A 89 -4.85 -2.82 2.13
CA ILE A 89 -4.07 -2.51 3.33
C ILE A 89 -4.18 -1.04 3.71
N CYS A 90 -4.19 -0.14 2.73
CA CYS A 90 -4.20 1.30 2.94
C CYS A 90 -5.61 1.85 3.23
N ILE A 91 -6.67 1.07 3.02
CA ILE A 91 -8.05 1.33 3.44
C ILE A 91 -8.43 0.29 4.51
N ASN A 92 -9.07 0.72 5.60
CA ASN A 92 -9.57 -0.21 6.61
C ASN A 92 -10.82 -0.89 6.07
N GLN A 93 -10.65 -2.09 5.53
CA GLN A 93 -11.72 -2.79 4.85
C GLN A 93 -12.89 -3.19 5.76
N ALA A 94 -12.65 -3.23 7.07
CA ALA A 94 -13.66 -3.54 8.08
C ALA A 94 -14.47 -2.33 8.57
N ASP A 95 -14.12 -1.10 8.15
CA ASP A 95 -14.80 0.12 8.57
C ASP A 95 -15.53 0.76 7.38
N ASP A 96 -16.84 0.59 7.35
CA ASP A 96 -17.69 1.12 6.28
C ASP A 96 -17.68 2.66 6.24
N MET A 97 -17.64 3.33 7.39
CA MET A 97 -17.58 4.80 7.44
C MET A 97 -16.26 5.31 6.88
N GLU A 98 -15.15 4.62 7.18
CA GLU A 98 -13.86 4.97 6.60
C GLU A 98 -13.84 4.75 5.09
N LYS A 99 -14.40 3.64 4.60
CA LYS A 99 -14.51 3.35 3.16
C LYS A 99 -15.32 4.41 2.43
N GLU A 100 -16.44 4.86 2.98
CA GLU A 100 -17.25 5.94 2.40
C GLU A 100 -16.44 7.24 2.20
N VAL A 101 -15.44 7.50 3.05
CA VAL A 101 -14.53 8.64 2.91
C VAL A 101 -13.36 8.35 1.98
N GLN A 102 -12.76 7.15 2.03
CA GLN A 102 -11.54 6.82 1.27
C GLN A 102 -11.82 6.49 -0.19
N VAL A 103 -12.92 5.80 -0.51
CA VAL A 103 -13.24 5.37 -1.89
C VAL A 103 -13.36 6.56 -2.85
N PRO A 104 -14.04 7.68 -2.51
CA PRO A 104 -14.05 8.88 -3.36
C PRO A 104 -12.67 9.49 -3.61
N LEU A 105 -11.71 9.29 -2.69
CA LEU A 105 -10.34 9.80 -2.83
C LEU A 105 -9.49 8.98 -3.80
N MET A 106 -9.89 7.74 -4.14
CA MET A 106 -9.10 6.83 -4.97
C MET A 106 -8.66 7.47 -6.27
N ARG A 107 -9.56 8.16 -6.99
CA ARG A 107 -9.21 8.87 -8.23
C ARG A 107 -7.98 9.75 -8.04
N SER A 108 -8.00 10.56 -6.99
CA SER A 108 -6.94 11.52 -6.70
C SER A 108 -5.65 10.83 -6.22
N ILE A 109 -5.77 9.69 -5.53
CA ILE A 109 -4.61 8.88 -5.14
C ILE A 109 -3.92 8.30 -6.37
N TYR A 110 -4.67 7.73 -7.31
CA TYR A 110 -4.10 7.21 -8.56
C TYR A 110 -3.46 8.33 -9.40
N GLU A 111 -4.17 9.45 -9.56
CA GLU A 111 -3.71 10.61 -10.34
C GLU A 111 -2.39 11.19 -9.84
N HIS A 112 -2.17 11.17 -8.52
CA HIS A 112 -0.99 11.77 -7.89
C HIS A 112 0.08 10.76 -7.45
N SER A 113 -0.06 9.51 -7.86
CA SER A 113 1.00 8.51 -7.68
C SER A 113 2.17 8.77 -8.63
N LEU A 114 3.37 8.35 -8.25
CA LEU A 114 4.53 8.41 -9.16
C LEU A 114 4.34 7.45 -10.34
N THR A 115 3.81 6.26 -10.04
CA THR A 115 3.46 5.25 -11.04
C THR A 115 2.14 4.59 -10.64
N VAL A 116 1.36 4.20 -11.66
CA VAL A 116 0.25 3.28 -11.51
C VAL A 116 0.65 1.96 -12.13
N GLU A 117 0.63 0.89 -11.34
CA GLU A 117 1.05 -0.45 -11.78
C GLU A 117 -0.16 -1.39 -11.79
N CYS A 118 -0.42 -1.99 -12.94
CA CYS A 118 -1.49 -2.98 -13.12
C CYS A 118 -0.93 -4.38 -12.91
N TRP A 119 -1.53 -5.15 -12.00
CA TRP A 119 -1.08 -6.47 -11.56
C TRP A 119 -2.16 -7.55 -11.67
#